data_AF-A0A7K9C4M2-F1
#
_entry.id   AF-A0A7K9C4M2-F1
#
_cell.length_a   1.000
_cell.length_b   1.000
_cell.length_c   1.000
_cell.angle_alpha   90.00
_cell.angle_beta   90.00
_cell.angle_gamma   90.00
#
_symmetry.space_group_name_H-M   'P 1'
#
loop_
_entity.id
_entity.type
_entity.pdbx_description
1 polymer ?
#
loop_
_entity_poly.entity_id
_entity_poly.type
_entity_poly.pdbx_seq_one_letter_code
_entity_poly.pdbx_strand_id
1 'polypeptide(L)'
;FTGASPFQDLRAEYVGETSVNLTWTVTDSNSSSYMYRIEVVNGSSSGNLTVFAPEVEITNLVPGTLYNFTVFAVVNGNQTEGGAFIQLYTRPSPVQDLRAEYVGETSVNLTWTVTDSNSSSYMYRIEVVNGSSGGNLTFSVPEAEITDLVPGTLYSFTVFAGVNESQTEGEGVSIDLYTRPSPVQDLRAEYVGETSVNLTWTVTDSNSSSYAYRIEFVNGSSGRNLTFSVPEAEITDLVPGTLYSFTVFAGVNESQTEGEGVSIDLYTSKSPFL
;
A
#
# COMPACT_ATOMS: atom_id res chain seq x y z
N PHE A 1 -15.69 23.46 -47.75
CA PHE A 1 -16.99 23.04 -47.18
C PHE A 1 -17.10 23.70 -45.82
N THR A 2 -17.92 24.75 -45.70
CA THR A 2 -18.07 25.58 -44.48
C THR A 2 -19.26 25.10 -43.64
N GLY A 3 -19.25 23.83 -43.25
CA GLY A 3 -20.29 23.22 -42.41
C GLY A 3 -19.80 23.04 -40.98
N ALA A 4 -20.71 23.09 -40.01
CA ALA A 4 -20.43 22.73 -38.62
C ALA A 4 -19.78 21.35 -38.52
N SER A 5 -18.99 21.11 -37.46
CA SER A 5 -18.32 19.82 -37.22
C SER A 5 -19.33 18.67 -37.35
N PRO A 6 -19.08 17.63 -38.18
CA PRO A 6 -20.00 16.50 -38.35
C PRO A 6 -20.01 15.56 -37.14
N PHE A 7 -19.08 15.78 -36.19
CA PHE A 7 -18.85 14.96 -35.01
C PHE A 7 -19.74 15.39 -33.83
N GLN A 8 -20.32 14.40 -33.15
CA GLN A 8 -20.94 14.56 -31.85
C GLN A 8 -20.41 13.50 -30.88
N ASP A 9 -20.44 13.79 -29.58
CA ASP A 9 -20.15 12.82 -28.51
C ASP A 9 -18.78 12.13 -28.60
N LEU A 10 -17.71 12.89 -28.91
CA LEU A 10 -16.35 12.37 -28.78
C LEU A 10 -16.04 12.11 -27.30
N ARG A 11 -15.73 10.87 -26.96
CA ARG A 11 -15.44 10.44 -25.59
C ARG A 11 -14.43 9.31 -25.55
N ALA A 12 -13.84 9.10 -24.37
CA ALA A 12 -13.00 7.95 -24.10
C ALA A 12 -13.84 6.85 -23.42
N GLU A 13 -13.95 5.68 -24.06
CA GLU A 13 -14.57 4.50 -23.47
C GLU A 13 -13.62 3.80 -22.49
N TYR A 14 -12.32 3.93 -22.73
CA TYR A 14 -11.28 3.37 -21.86
C TYR A 14 -10.05 4.29 -21.85
N VAL A 15 -9.47 4.44 -20.65
CA VAL A 15 -8.21 5.14 -20.43
C VAL A 15 -7.31 4.19 -19.64
N GLY A 16 -6.24 3.72 -20.28
CA GLY A 16 -5.21 2.88 -19.69
C GLY A 16 -3.93 3.66 -19.41
N GLU A 17 -2.88 2.92 -19.08
CA GLU A 17 -1.54 3.48 -18.83
C GLU A 17 -0.87 3.93 -20.13
N THR A 18 -0.91 3.05 -21.14
CA THR A 18 -0.24 3.28 -22.43
C THR A 18 -1.20 3.29 -23.61
N SER A 19 -2.51 3.23 -23.36
CA SER A 19 -3.53 3.27 -24.40
C SER A 19 -4.81 3.99 -24.01
N VAL A 20 -5.54 4.50 -25.00
CA VAL A 20 -6.85 5.14 -24.86
C VAL A 20 -7.75 4.66 -26.00
N ASN A 21 -8.99 4.28 -25.66
CA ASN A 21 -10.01 3.96 -26.66
C ASN A 21 -10.97 5.12 -26.80
N LEU A 22 -11.01 5.74 -27.97
CA LEU A 22 -11.91 6.83 -28.29
C LEU A 22 -13.06 6.34 -29.16
N THR A 23 -14.24 6.90 -28.93
CA THR A 23 -15.42 6.72 -29.78
C THR A 23 -16.06 8.07 -30.07
N TRP A 24 -16.71 8.19 -31.22
CA TRP A 24 -17.49 9.37 -31.58
C TRP A 24 -18.68 8.98 -32.43
N THR A 25 -19.64 9.89 -32.57
CA THR A 25 -20.78 9.73 -33.46
C THR A 25 -20.67 10.70 -34.64
N VAL A 26 -21.16 10.27 -35.81
CA VAL A 26 -21.15 11.08 -37.03
C VAL A 26 -22.58 11.26 -37.49
N THR A 27 -22.99 12.52 -37.58
CA THR A 27 -24.39 12.89 -37.89
C THR A 27 -24.68 13.04 -39.38
N ASP A 28 -23.64 12.99 -40.21
CA ASP A 28 -23.79 13.02 -41.67
C ASP A 28 -24.26 11.65 -42.20
N SER A 29 -25.37 11.67 -42.95
CA SER A 29 -25.93 10.50 -43.62
C SER A 29 -25.04 9.91 -44.73
N ASN A 30 -24.01 10.65 -45.17
CA ASN A 30 -22.99 10.19 -46.14
C ASN A 30 -21.67 9.76 -45.49
N SER A 31 -21.66 9.53 -44.17
CA SER A 31 -20.49 9.16 -43.38
C SER A 31 -19.83 7.82 -43.75
N SER A 32 -20.47 7.00 -44.57
CA SER A 32 -19.91 5.74 -45.08
C SER A 32 -18.64 5.90 -45.94
N SER A 33 -18.37 7.11 -46.42
CA SER A 33 -17.18 7.44 -47.22
C SER A 33 -16.07 8.13 -46.42
N TYR A 34 -16.29 8.35 -45.12
CA TYR A 34 -15.38 9.15 -44.30
C TYR A 34 -14.19 8.30 -43.85
N MET A 35 -13.01 8.91 -43.92
CA MET A 35 -11.85 8.48 -43.13
C MET A 35 -11.67 9.46 -41.98
N TYR A 36 -11.16 9.00 -40.85
CA TYR A 36 -10.93 9.83 -39.69
C TYR A 36 -9.44 9.98 -39.45
N ARG A 37 -8.96 11.22 -39.47
CA ARG A 37 -7.59 11.54 -39.06
C ARG A 37 -7.63 11.96 -37.60
N ILE A 38 -6.88 11.27 -36.75
CA ILE A 38 -6.74 11.60 -35.34
C ILE A 38 -5.37 12.22 -35.14
N GLU A 39 -5.33 13.43 -34.60
CA GLU A 39 -4.13 14.07 -34.11
C GLU A 39 -4.00 13.80 -32.61
N VAL A 40 -2.84 13.31 -32.20
CA VAL A 40 -2.50 12.97 -30.82
C VAL A 40 -1.35 13.86 -30.40
N VAL A 41 -1.61 14.75 -29.44
CA VAL A 41 -0.63 15.75 -29.00
C VAL A 41 -0.45 15.68 -27.50
N ASN A 42 0.80 15.64 -27.06
CA ASN A 42 1.17 15.76 -25.66
C ASN A 42 2.43 16.62 -25.60
N GLY A 43 2.24 17.94 -25.42
CA GLY A 43 3.25 18.98 -25.19
C GLY A 43 4.50 18.97 -26.07
N SER A 44 5.35 17.97 -25.89
CA SER A 44 6.62 17.69 -26.57
C SER A 44 6.51 16.81 -27.81
N SER A 45 5.39 16.13 -28.04
CA SER A 45 5.19 15.19 -29.14
C SER A 45 3.86 15.40 -29.86
N SER A 46 3.85 15.17 -31.17
CA SER A 46 2.64 15.08 -31.97
C SER A 46 2.72 13.92 -32.95
N GLY A 47 1.60 13.22 -33.10
CA GLY A 47 1.44 12.13 -34.03
C GLY A 47 0.08 12.20 -34.72
N ASN A 48 -0.06 11.50 -35.83
CA ASN A 48 -1.36 11.30 -36.43
C ASN A 48 -1.57 9.83 -36.82
N LEU A 49 -2.83 9.43 -36.85
CA LEU A 49 -3.25 8.14 -37.37
C LEU A 49 -4.53 8.31 -38.18
N THR A 50 -4.80 7.35 -39.05
CA THR A 50 -6.01 7.32 -39.88
C THR A 50 -6.77 6.03 -39.65
N VAL A 51 -8.07 6.14 -39.40
CA VAL A 51 -8.98 5.00 -39.23
C VAL A 51 -10.22 5.15 -40.10
N PHE A 52 -10.94 4.05 -40.26
CA PHE A 52 -12.12 3.95 -41.13
C PHE A 52 -13.41 3.70 -40.35
N ALA A 53 -13.31 3.56 -39.02
CA ALA A 53 -14.44 3.41 -38.12
C ALA A 53 -14.51 4.61 -37.16
N PRO A 54 -15.68 4.94 -36.60
CA PRO A 54 -15.83 6.05 -35.67
C PRO A 54 -15.36 5.68 -34.24
N GLU A 55 -14.32 4.86 -34.16
CA GLU A 55 -13.68 4.37 -32.95
C GLU A 55 -12.21 4.11 -33.24
N VAL A 56 -11.36 4.23 -32.22
CA VAL A 56 -9.94 3.90 -32.33
C VAL A 56 -9.33 3.59 -30.98
N GLU A 57 -8.48 2.57 -30.95
CA GLU A 57 -7.50 2.36 -29.88
C GLU A 57 -6.19 3.05 -30.27
N ILE A 58 -5.73 3.94 -29.41
CA ILE A 58 -4.46 4.65 -29.55
C ILE A 58 -3.50 4.06 -28.53
N THR A 59 -2.40 3.48 -28.98
CA THR A 59 -1.40 2.79 -28.14
C THR A 59 -0.06 3.52 -28.12
N ASN A 60 0.89 3.03 -27.32
CA ASN A 60 2.22 3.60 -27.12
C ASN A 60 2.19 5.03 -26.55
N LEU A 61 1.18 5.33 -25.74
CA LEU A 61 1.10 6.56 -24.97
C LEU A 61 2.01 6.45 -23.74
N VAL A 62 2.44 7.60 -23.21
CA VAL A 62 3.25 7.68 -22.00
C VAL A 62 2.32 7.69 -20.78
N PRO A 63 2.55 6.87 -19.74
CA PRO A 63 1.75 6.87 -18.51
C PRO A 63 1.70 8.23 -17.80
N GLY A 64 0.60 8.47 -17.06
CA GLY A 64 0.37 9.68 -16.27
C GLY A 64 0.51 11.00 -17.02
N THR A 65 0.20 11.02 -18.32
CA THR A 65 0.50 12.17 -19.17
C THR A 65 -0.75 12.72 -19.86
N LEU A 66 -0.83 14.07 -19.91
CA LEU A 66 -1.94 14.77 -20.53
C LEU A 66 -1.85 14.74 -22.06
N TYR A 67 -2.86 14.16 -22.70
CA TYR A 67 -3.01 14.14 -24.14
C TYR A 67 -4.19 14.99 -24.59
N ASN A 68 -4.02 15.69 -25.70
CA ASN A 68 -5.09 16.28 -26.48
C ASN A 68 -5.28 15.44 -27.76
N PHE A 69 -6.48 14.87 -27.91
CA PHE A 69 -6.87 14.07 -29.07
C PHE A 69 -7.85 14.89 -29.91
N THR A 70 -7.54 15.11 -31.18
CA THR A 70 -8.44 15.82 -32.11
C THR A 70 -8.78 14.95 -33.30
N VAL A 71 -10.07 14.72 -33.55
CA VAL A 71 -10.58 13.90 -34.64
C VAL A 71 -11.10 14.78 -35.77
N PHE A 72 -10.59 14.56 -36.98
CA PHE A 72 -10.99 15.25 -38.21
C PHE A 72 -11.61 14.26 -39.21
N ALA A 73 -12.65 14.68 -39.92
CA ALA A 73 -13.20 13.90 -41.02
C ALA A 73 -12.43 14.25 -42.29
N VAL A 74 -12.11 13.24 -43.07
CA VAL A 74 -11.39 13.36 -44.34
C VAL A 74 -12.25 12.74 -45.43
N VAL A 75 -12.65 13.56 -46.40
CA VAL A 75 -13.48 13.15 -47.53
C VAL A 75 -12.80 13.59 -48.82
N ASN A 76 -12.61 12.65 -49.74
CA ASN A 76 -11.95 12.91 -51.03
C ASN A 76 -10.58 13.60 -50.91
N GLY A 77 -9.83 13.29 -49.84
CA GLY A 77 -8.51 13.87 -49.55
C GLY A 77 -8.54 15.26 -48.89
N ASN A 78 -9.71 15.86 -48.66
CA ASN A 78 -9.84 17.14 -47.98
C ASN A 78 -10.30 16.94 -46.52
N GLN A 79 -9.64 17.64 -45.59
CA GLN A 79 -10.02 17.68 -44.18
C GLN A 79 -11.20 18.64 -43.96
N THR A 80 -12.11 18.29 -43.05
CA THR A 80 -13.17 19.20 -42.59
C THR A 80 -12.61 20.32 -41.72
N GLU A 81 -13.18 21.53 -41.80
CA GLU A 81 -12.72 22.69 -41.00
C GLU A 81 -13.03 22.56 -39.50
N GLY A 82 -13.90 21.62 -39.08
CA GLY A 82 -14.21 21.34 -37.68
C GLY A 82 -13.79 19.93 -37.25
N GLY A 83 -12.93 19.85 -36.23
CA GLY A 83 -12.61 18.61 -35.52
C GLY A 83 -13.22 18.58 -34.13
N ALA A 84 -13.56 17.40 -33.62
CA ALA A 84 -13.90 17.22 -32.22
C ALA A 84 -12.62 16.95 -31.42
N PHE A 85 -12.49 17.51 -30.22
CA PHE A 85 -11.33 17.25 -29.38
C PHE A 85 -11.74 16.83 -27.96
N ILE A 86 -10.88 16.01 -27.34
CA ILE A 86 -10.96 15.63 -25.94
C ILE A 86 -9.55 15.69 -25.34
N GLN A 87 -9.47 16.15 -24.09
CA GLN A 87 -8.24 16.21 -23.33
C GLN A 87 -8.38 15.37 -22.06
N LEU A 88 -7.42 14.48 -21.82
CA LEU A 88 -7.40 13.60 -20.64
C LEU A 88 -5.98 13.12 -20.33
N TYR A 89 -5.77 12.67 -19.10
CA TYR A 89 -4.54 12.01 -18.68
C TYR A 89 -4.62 10.50 -18.95
N THR A 90 -3.54 9.89 -19.45
CA THR A 90 -3.34 8.45 -19.27
C THR A 90 -3.17 8.12 -17.79
N ARG A 91 -3.49 6.89 -17.40
CA ARG A 91 -3.30 6.44 -16.03
C ARG A 91 -1.79 6.34 -15.72
N PRO A 92 -1.34 6.72 -14.52
CA PRO A 92 0.00 6.35 -14.04
C PRO A 92 0.19 4.83 -14.04
N SER A 93 1.42 4.37 -14.25
CA SER A 93 1.73 2.96 -13.99
C SER A 93 1.72 2.67 -12.48
N PRO A 94 1.46 1.41 -12.08
CA PRO A 94 1.49 1.01 -10.68
C PRO A 94 2.86 1.32 -10.06
N VAL A 95 2.86 1.67 -8.77
CA VAL A 95 4.12 1.81 -8.02
C VAL A 95 4.86 0.47 -7.96
N GLN A 96 6.17 0.52 -7.80
CA GLN A 96 7.03 -0.67 -7.75
C GLN A 96 7.73 -0.75 -6.39
N ASP A 97 8.23 -1.94 -6.05
CA ASP A 97 9.02 -2.18 -4.83
C ASP A 97 8.38 -1.65 -3.53
N LEU A 98 7.04 -1.69 -3.43
CA LEU A 98 6.33 -1.27 -2.23
C LEU A 98 6.76 -2.12 -1.04
N ARG A 99 7.32 -1.47 -0.02
CA ARG A 99 7.79 -2.13 1.21
C ARG A 99 7.67 -1.23 2.43
N ALA A 100 7.69 -1.84 3.60
CA ALA A 100 7.86 -1.13 4.86
C ALA A 100 9.34 -1.03 5.23
N GLU A 101 9.83 0.19 5.43
CA GLU A 101 11.15 0.45 6.00
C GLU A 101 11.11 0.40 7.53
N TYR A 102 9.95 0.70 8.12
CA TYR A 102 9.73 0.63 9.56
C TYR A 102 8.30 0.19 9.87
N VAL A 103 8.18 -0.68 10.87
CA VAL A 103 6.89 -1.11 11.45
C VAL A 103 7.00 -0.92 12.95
N GLY A 104 6.26 0.04 13.49
CA GLY A 104 6.17 0.37 14.90
C GLY A 104 4.88 -0.12 15.54
N GLU A 105 4.64 0.34 16.76
CA GLU A 105 3.43 0.04 17.53
C GLU A 105 2.21 0.78 16.97
N THR A 106 2.40 2.07 16.66
CA THR A 106 1.32 2.97 16.22
C THR A 106 1.62 3.65 14.88
N SER A 107 2.72 3.28 14.23
CA SER A 107 3.09 3.83 12.93
C SER A 107 3.78 2.83 12.01
N VAL A 108 3.70 3.09 10.71
CA VAL A 108 4.39 2.34 9.65
C VAL A 108 4.97 3.34 8.65
N ASN A 109 6.23 3.13 8.24
CA ASN A 109 6.86 3.90 7.17
C ASN A 109 6.97 3.05 5.92
N LEU A 110 6.31 3.48 4.85
CA LEU A 110 6.29 2.82 3.55
C LEU A 110 7.17 3.58 2.56
N THR A 111 7.82 2.84 1.67
CA THR A 111 8.54 3.36 0.50
C THR A 111 8.18 2.57 -0.74
N TRP A 112 8.25 3.23 -1.90
CA TRP A 112 8.04 2.62 -3.21
C TRP A 112 8.84 3.37 -4.27
N THR A 113 8.86 2.83 -5.49
CA THR A 113 9.52 3.44 -6.65
C THR A 113 8.52 3.67 -7.78
N VAL A 114 8.83 4.61 -8.67
CA VAL A 114 8.03 4.89 -9.89
C VAL A 114 8.97 5.01 -11.07
N THR A 115 8.64 4.32 -12.17
CA THR A 115 9.48 4.27 -13.37
C THR A 115 9.00 5.20 -14.49
N ASP A 116 7.81 5.79 -14.32
CA ASP A 116 7.26 6.74 -15.27
C ASP A 116 8.14 7.99 -15.40
N SER A 117 8.38 8.40 -16.65
CA SER A 117 9.20 9.58 -16.95
C SER A 117 8.63 10.89 -16.43
N ASN A 118 7.31 10.94 -16.20
CA ASN A 118 6.59 12.13 -15.72
C ASN A 118 6.16 12.04 -14.24
N SER A 119 6.77 11.12 -13.48
CA SER A 119 6.42 10.85 -12.07
C SER A 119 6.68 12.00 -11.09
N SER A 120 7.45 13.03 -11.49
CA SER A 120 7.79 14.16 -10.62
C SER A 120 6.59 14.99 -10.15
N SER A 121 5.45 14.90 -10.84
CA SER A 121 4.21 15.60 -10.48
C SER A 121 3.13 14.67 -9.90
N TYR A 122 3.48 13.43 -9.61
CA TYR A 122 2.50 12.47 -9.09
C TYR A 122 2.15 12.77 -7.64
N MET A 123 0.89 12.53 -7.31
CA MET A 123 0.40 12.41 -5.94
C MET A 123 0.10 10.94 -5.68
N TYR A 124 0.29 10.51 -4.44
CA TYR A 124 0.08 9.12 -4.03
C TYR A 124 -1.06 9.06 -3.04
N ARG A 125 -2.16 8.42 -3.41
CA ARG A 125 -3.22 8.09 -2.46
C ARG A 125 -2.90 6.75 -1.83
N ILE A 126 -2.92 6.69 -0.50
CA ILE A 126 -2.77 5.45 0.24
C ILE A 126 -4.08 5.13 0.93
N GLU A 127 -4.67 4.01 0.55
CA GLU A 127 -5.81 3.44 1.25
C GLU A 127 -5.28 2.56 2.39
N VAL A 128 -5.70 2.84 3.62
CA VAL A 128 -5.32 2.11 4.83
C VAL A 128 -6.55 1.43 5.37
N VAL A 129 -6.56 0.09 5.40
CA VAL A 129 -7.73 -0.71 5.80
C VAL A 129 -7.36 -1.66 6.93
N ASN A 130 -8.22 -1.75 7.94
CA ASN A 130 -8.21 -2.78 8.96
C ASN A 130 -9.65 -3.32 9.12
N GLY A 131 -9.89 -4.51 8.60
CA GLY A 131 -11.23 -5.11 8.56
C GLY A 131 -12.22 -4.23 7.80
N SER A 132 -13.24 -3.72 8.49
CA SER A 132 -14.27 -2.85 7.92
C SER A 132 -13.99 -1.35 8.10
N SER A 133 -12.92 -0.99 8.79
CA SER A 133 -12.51 0.39 9.01
C SER A 133 -11.41 0.76 8.03
N GLY A 134 -11.49 1.94 7.43
CA GLY A 134 -10.46 2.41 6.52
C GLY A 134 -10.48 3.91 6.30
N GLY A 135 -9.41 4.41 5.71
CA GLY A 135 -9.22 5.82 5.39
C GLY A 135 -8.23 6.00 4.24
N ASN A 136 -8.25 7.20 3.65
CA ASN A 136 -7.32 7.58 2.60
C ASN A 136 -6.39 8.68 3.11
N LEU A 137 -5.11 8.54 2.79
CA LEU A 137 -4.07 9.54 2.98
C LEU A 137 -3.50 9.94 1.63
N THR A 138 -2.87 11.11 1.55
CA THR A 138 -2.29 11.60 0.30
C THR A 138 -0.91 12.20 0.53
N PHE A 139 0.04 11.80 -0.31
CA PHE A 139 1.45 12.20 -0.23
C PHE A 139 1.94 12.68 -1.60
N SER A 140 2.94 13.55 -1.63
CA SER A 140 3.53 14.08 -2.87
C SER A 140 4.90 13.49 -3.22
N VAL A 141 5.38 12.55 -2.39
CA VAL A 141 6.68 11.88 -2.53
C VAL A 141 6.46 10.36 -2.40
N PRO A 142 7.37 9.53 -2.95
CA PRO A 142 7.18 8.07 -2.98
C PRO A 142 7.55 7.40 -1.64
N GLU A 143 7.17 8.03 -0.54
CA GLU A 143 7.33 7.57 0.83
C GLU A 143 6.18 8.12 1.69
N ALA A 144 5.82 7.38 2.72
CA ALA A 144 4.77 7.79 3.66
C ALA A 144 5.05 7.29 5.07
N GLU A 145 4.88 8.19 6.04
CA GLU A 145 4.72 7.84 7.45
C GLU A 145 3.23 7.85 7.76
N ILE A 146 2.71 6.72 8.23
CA ILE A 146 1.31 6.52 8.57
C ILE A 146 1.25 6.31 10.08
N THR A 147 0.58 7.22 10.79
CA THR A 147 0.48 7.24 12.25
C THR A 147 -0.92 6.86 12.73
N ASP A 148 -1.12 6.88 14.05
CA ASP A 148 -2.41 6.63 14.72
C ASP A 148 -2.98 5.23 14.43
N LEU A 149 -2.09 4.27 14.17
CA LEU A 149 -2.42 2.87 14.03
C LEU A 149 -2.59 2.22 15.41
N VAL A 150 -3.37 1.14 15.46
CA VAL A 150 -3.59 0.37 16.68
C VAL A 150 -2.49 -0.71 16.81
N PRO A 151 -1.85 -0.89 17.98
CA PRO A 151 -0.85 -1.94 18.21
C PRO A 151 -1.34 -3.37 17.95
N GLY A 152 -0.43 -4.23 17.52
CA GLY A 152 -0.66 -5.66 17.23
C GLY A 152 -1.82 -5.94 16.28
N THR A 153 -2.01 -5.10 15.27
CA THR A 153 -3.18 -5.10 14.40
C THR A 153 -2.77 -5.22 12.95
N LEU A 154 -3.49 -6.05 12.18
CA LEU A 154 -3.27 -6.23 10.75
C LEU A 154 -3.88 -5.07 9.96
N TYR A 155 -3.07 -4.43 9.13
CA TYR A 155 -3.47 -3.41 8.18
C TYR A 155 -3.10 -3.83 6.76
N SER A 156 -3.98 -3.51 5.82
CA SER A 156 -3.69 -3.51 4.39
C SER A 156 -3.45 -2.08 3.92
N PHE A 157 -2.31 -1.85 3.28
CA PHE A 157 -1.92 -0.55 2.74
C PHE A 157 -1.87 -0.65 1.22
N THR A 158 -2.75 0.07 0.52
CA THR A 158 -2.79 0.08 -0.95
C THR A 158 -2.40 1.45 -1.48
N VAL A 159 -1.30 1.52 -2.24
CA VAL A 159 -0.75 2.76 -2.80
C VAL A 159 -1.18 2.90 -4.25
N PHE A 160 -1.78 4.04 -4.59
CA PHE A 160 -2.18 4.42 -5.93
C PHE A 160 -1.39 5.67 -6.37
N ALA A 161 -0.70 5.58 -7.52
CA ALA A 161 -0.13 6.76 -8.17
C ALA A 161 -1.23 7.52 -8.92
N GLY A 162 -1.25 8.84 -8.78
CA GLY A 162 -2.29 9.71 -9.31
C GLY A 162 -1.75 10.97 -9.97
N VAL A 163 -2.46 11.43 -10.98
CA VAL A 163 -2.25 12.74 -11.65
C VAL A 163 -3.51 13.57 -11.58
N ASN A 164 -3.35 14.87 -11.86
CA ASN A 164 -4.44 15.85 -11.80
C ASN A 164 -5.14 15.84 -10.43
N GLU A 165 -4.35 16.02 -9.36
CA GLU A 165 -4.84 15.98 -7.96
C GLU A 165 -5.51 14.64 -7.60
N SER A 166 -4.92 13.52 -8.05
CA SER A 166 -5.43 12.16 -7.85
C SER A 166 -6.82 11.90 -8.47
N GLN A 167 -7.27 12.71 -9.43
CA GLN A 167 -8.52 12.43 -10.17
C GLN A 167 -8.36 11.29 -11.18
N THR A 168 -7.15 11.03 -11.65
CA THR A 168 -6.83 9.89 -12.52
C THR A 168 -5.75 9.07 -11.85
N GLU A 169 -6.11 7.86 -11.43
CA GLU A 169 -5.23 6.97 -10.67
C GLU A 169 -4.87 5.71 -11.47
N GLY A 170 -3.65 5.26 -11.28
CA GLY A 170 -3.15 3.97 -11.75
C GLY A 170 -3.78 2.81 -11.00
N GLU A 171 -3.28 1.60 -11.26
CA GLU A 171 -3.60 0.44 -10.44
C GLU A 171 -2.93 0.56 -9.07
N GLY A 172 -3.63 0.09 -8.03
CA GLY A 172 -3.12 0.10 -6.66
C GLY A 172 -2.24 -1.11 -6.39
N VAL A 173 -1.18 -0.91 -5.58
CA VAL A 173 -0.32 -1.99 -5.11
C VAL A 173 -0.43 -2.09 -3.60
N SER A 174 -0.65 -3.30 -3.08
CA SER A 174 -0.95 -3.54 -1.68
C SER A 174 0.17 -4.26 -0.94
N ILE A 175 0.32 -3.94 0.36
CA ILE A 175 1.10 -4.72 1.32
C ILE A 175 0.31 -4.87 2.63
N ASP A 176 0.35 -6.06 3.21
CA ASP A 176 -0.32 -6.37 4.47
C ASP A 176 0.71 -6.51 5.60
N LEU A 177 0.51 -5.78 6.70
CA LEU A 177 1.46 -5.72 7.82
C LEU A 177 0.73 -5.71 9.16
N TYR A 178 1.30 -6.42 10.13
CA TYR A 178 0.92 -6.23 11.53
C TYR A 178 1.75 -5.09 12.13
N THR A 179 1.09 -4.15 12.82
CA THR A 179 1.81 -3.27 13.76
C THR A 179 2.37 -4.09 14.91
N ARG A 180 3.45 -3.60 15.52
CA ARG A 180 4.04 -4.26 16.69
C ARG A 180 3.08 -4.17 17.88
N PRO A 181 2.92 -5.23 18.70
CA PRO A 181 2.29 -5.13 20.00
C PRO A 181 2.98 -4.12 20.91
N SER A 182 2.24 -3.47 21.80
CA SER A 182 2.84 -2.68 22.87
C SER A 182 3.63 -3.58 23.82
N PRO A 183 4.62 -3.04 24.55
CA PRO A 183 5.32 -3.79 25.58
C PRO A 183 4.35 -4.25 26.67
N VAL A 184 4.59 -5.44 27.23
CA VAL A 184 3.82 -5.92 28.39
C VAL A 184 4.04 -4.99 29.60
N GLN A 185 3.07 -4.91 30.49
CA GLN A 185 3.12 -4.07 31.69
C GLN A 185 3.10 -4.94 32.95
N ASP A 186 3.49 -4.33 34.09
CA ASP A 186 3.45 -4.96 35.40
C ASP A 186 4.09 -6.36 35.48
N LEU A 187 5.15 -6.62 34.70
CA LEU A 187 5.87 -7.88 34.71
C LEU A 187 6.42 -8.17 36.12
N ARG A 188 5.98 -9.27 36.72
CA ARG A 188 6.39 -9.68 38.06
C ARG A 188 6.44 -11.19 38.22
N ALA A 189 7.19 -11.64 39.23
CA ALA A 189 7.18 -13.02 39.66
C ALA A 189 6.20 -13.20 40.83
N GLU A 190 5.15 -13.97 40.62
CA GLU A 190 4.19 -14.36 41.69
C GLU A 190 4.75 -15.47 42.56
N TYR A 191 5.61 -16.32 42.00
CA TYR A 191 6.27 -17.41 42.70
C TYR A 191 7.72 -17.57 42.23
N VAL A 192 8.62 -17.77 43.19
CA VAL A 192 10.04 -18.04 42.96
C VAL A 192 10.45 -19.27 43.76
N GLY A 193 10.43 -20.42 43.10
CA GLY A 193 10.84 -21.71 43.65
C GLY A 193 12.33 -21.99 43.43
N GLU A 194 12.74 -23.21 43.82
CA GLU A 194 14.12 -23.69 43.61
C GLU A 194 14.41 -23.94 42.13
N THR A 195 13.46 -24.54 41.42
CA THR A 195 13.62 -24.96 40.02
C THR A 195 12.55 -24.41 39.10
N SER A 196 11.68 -23.53 39.60
CA SER A 196 10.63 -22.90 38.81
C SER A 196 10.32 -21.47 39.24
N VAL A 197 9.81 -20.69 38.30
CA VAL A 197 9.35 -19.31 38.49
C VAL A 197 8.02 -19.14 37.76
N ASN A 198 7.04 -18.52 38.43
CA ASN A 198 5.77 -18.15 37.81
C ASN A 198 5.76 -16.64 37.58
N LEU A 199 5.66 -16.24 36.32
CA LEU A 199 5.60 -14.85 35.90
C LEU A 199 4.17 -14.47 35.51
N THR A 200 3.79 -13.23 35.79
CA THR A 200 2.56 -12.61 35.33
C THR A 200 2.84 -11.22 34.79
N TRP A 201 2.03 -10.76 33.84
CA TRP A 201 2.08 -9.43 33.28
C TRP A 201 0.68 -8.98 32.81
N THR A 202 0.55 -7.73 32.42
CA THR A 202 -0.67 -7.14 31.88
C THR A 202 -0.44 -6.63 30.46
N VAL A 203 -1.51 -6.53 29.67
CA VAL A 203 -1.48 -5.97 28.30
C VAL A 203 -2.66 -5.02 28.14
N THR A 204 -2.40 -3.82 27.64
CA THR A 204 -3.41 -2.76 27.48
C THR A 204 -3.97 -2.66 26.06
N ASP A 205 -3.38 -3.38 25.12
CA ASP A 205 -3.79 -3.36 23.72
C ASP A 205 -5.20 -3.96 23.57
N SER A 206 -6.04 -3.28 22.79
CA SER A 206 -7.42 -3.68 22.54
C SER A 206 -7.54 -5.03 21.82
N ASN A 207 -6.52 -5.40 21.05
CA ASN A 207 -6.46 -6.64 20.26
C ASN A 207 -5.58 -7.73 20.91
N SER A 208 -5.26 -7.61 22.19
CA SER A 208 -4.35 -8.53 22.91
C SER A 208 -4.84 -9.96 23.09
N SER A 209 -6.11 -10.25 22.77
CA SER A 209 -6.72 -11.58 22.94
C SER A 209 -6.12 -12.65 22.02
N SER A 210 -5.45 -12.26 20.93
CA SER A 210 -4.80 -13.16 19.98
C SER A 210 -3.28 -13.22 20.13
N TYR A 211 -2.71 -12.55 21.14
CA TYR A 211 -1.28 -12.45 21.30
C TYR A 211 -0.67 -13.77 21.78
N ALA A 212 0.54 -14.04 21.29
CA ALA A 212 1.46 -15.00 21.87
C ALA A 212 2.56 -14.26 22.62
N TYR A 213 3.06 -14.84 23.69
CA TYR A 213 4.11 -14.28 24.51
C TYR A 213 5.33 -15.16 24.44
N ARG A 214 6.41 -14.66 23.84
CA ARG A 214 7.71 -15.32 23.87
C ARG A 214 8.47 -14.85 25.10
N ILE A 215 8.85 -15.78 25.96
CA ILE A 215 9.68 -15.51 27.14
C ILE A 215 11.07 -16.04 26.83
N GLU A 216 12.02 -15.14 26.74
CA GLU A 216 13.45 -15.47 26.76
C GLU A 216 13.95 -15.45 28.20
N PHE A 217 14.69 -16.47 28.62
CA PHE A 217 15.31 -16.49 29.94
C PHE A 217 16.76 -16.92 29.86
N VAL A 218 17.62 -16.11 30.46
CA VAL A 218 19.07 -16.21 30.31
C VAL A 218 19.74 -16.34 31.68
N ASN A 219 20.69 -17.26 31.77
CA ASN A 219 21.62 -17.40 32.88
C ASN A 219 23.05 -17.36 32.30
N GLY A 220 23.76 -16.25 32.53
CA GLY A 220 25.08 -16.01 31.95
C GLY A 220 25.03 -16.03 30.41
N SER A 221 25.70 -17.01 29.79
CA SER A 221 25.72 -17.19 28.33
C SER A 221 24.70 -18.21 27.81
N SER A 222 23.88 -18.80 28.68
CA SER A 222 22.87 -19.79 28.29
C SER A 222 21.48 -19.16 28.28
N GLY A 223 20.88 -19.06 27.09
CA GLY A 223 19.51 -18.58 26.88
C GLY A 223 18.59 -19.68 26.38
N ARG A 224 17.33 -19.64 26.81
CA ARG A 224 16.24 -20.49 26.30
C ARG A 224 15.01 -19.62 26.05
N ASN A 225 14.12 -20.09 25.18
CA ASN A 225 12.84 -19.44 24.93
C ASN A 225 11.68 -20.43 25.10
N LEU A 226 10.55 -19.89 25.53
CA LEU A 226 9.26 -20.57 25.59
C LEU A 226 8.17 -19.63 25.09
N THR A 227 7.07 -20.17 24.58
CA THR A 227 5.94 -19.38 24.08
C THR A 227 4.65 -19.79 24.78
N PHE A 228 3.86 -18.80 25.18
CA PHE A 228 2.59 -18.96 25.88
C PHE A 228 1.49 -18.14 25.19
N SER A 229 0.23 -18.53 25.33
CA SER A 229 -0.92 -17.83 24.72
C SER A 229 -1.72 -17.01 25.73
N VAL A 230 -1.23 -16.90 26.97
CA VAL A 230 -1.87 -16.20 28.08
C VAL A 230 -0.82 -15.34 28.78
N PRO A 231 -1.21 -14.26 29.48
CA PRO A 231 -0.28 -13.32 30.10
C PRO A 231 0.31 -13.83 31.44
N GLU A 232 0.61 -15.12 31.48
CA GLU A 232 1.24 -15.82 32.57
C GLU A 232 2.11 -16.96 32.04
N ALA A 233 3.19 -17.26 32.74
CA ALA A 233 4.09 -18.36 32.38
C ALA A 233 4.62 -19.05 33.63
N GLU A 234 4.56 -20.38 33.64
CA GLU A 234 5.34 -21.21 34.55
C GLU A 234 6.60 -21.69 33.81
N ILE A 235 7.76 -21.31 34.33
CA ILE A 235 9.06 -21.68 33.77
C ILE A 235 9.70 -22.67 34.73
N THR A 236 9.99 -23.87 34.25
CA THR A 236 10.56 -24.97 35.02
C THR A 236 12.00 -25.27 34.59
N ASP A 237 12.60 -26.30 35.20
CA ASP A 237 13.96 -26.76 34.90
C ASP A 237 15.06 -25.70 35.10
N LEU A 238 14.84 -24.81 36.07
CA LEU A 238 15.81 -23.80 36.50
C LEU A 238 16.78 -24.36 37.54
N VAL A 239 17.95 -23.76 37.64
CA VAL A 239 18.97 -24.14 38.63
C VAL A 239 18.72 -23.39 39.94
N PRO A 240 18.70 -24.05 41.12
CA PRO A 240 18.53 -23.38 42.41
C PRO A 240 19.60 -22.34 42.73
N GLY A 241 19.23 -21.28 43.46
CA GLY A 241 20.14 -20.21 43.89
C GLY A 241 20.80 -19.41 42.76
N THR A 242 20.22 -19.42 41.56
CA THR A 242 20.85 -18.92 40.33
C THR A 242 20.11 -17.70 39.78
N LEU A 243 20.85 -16.70 39.33
CA LEU A 243 20.30 -15.49 38.73
C LEU A 243 19.84 -15.78 37.30
N TYR A 244 18.60 -15.42 37.00
CA TYR A 244 18.05 -15.41 35.65
C TYR A 244 17.54 -14.03 35.29
N SER A 245 17.73 -13.65 34.02
CA SER A 245 17.04 -12.53 33.39
C SER A 245 15.93 -13.08 32.52
N PHE A 246 14.68 -12.71 32.81
CA PHE A 246 13.49 -13.13 32.06
C PHE A 246 12.98 -11.95 31.26
N THR A 247 12.92 -12.06 29.94
CA THR A 247 12.39 -11.03 29.04
C THR A 247 11.16 -11.54 28.32
N VAL A 248 10.04 -10.82 28.47
CA VAL A 248 8.75 -11.15 27.85
C VAL A 248 8.52 -10.25 26.65
N PHE A 249 8.24 -10.86 25.50
CA PHE A 249 7.87 -10.19 24.25
C PHE A 249 6.43 -10.55 23.91
N ALA A 250 5.58 -9.54 23.67
CA ALA A 250 4.27 -9.76 23.07
C ALA A 250 4.41 -9.86 21.55
N GLY A 251 3.74 -10.83 20.93
CA GLY A 251 3.85 -11.13 19.51
C GLY A 251 2.50 -11.42 18.87
N VAL A 252 2.41 -11.09 17.59
CA VAL A 252 1.29 -11.40 16.69
C VAL A 252 1.77 -12.22 15.50
N ASN A 253 0.82 -12.81 14.77
CA ASN A 253 1.10 -13.66 13.61
C ASN A 253 2.13 -14.76 13.95
N GLU A 254 1.82 -15.56 14.97
CA GLU A 254 2.70 -16.63 15.47
C GLU A 254 4.09 -16.13 15.96
N SER A 255 4.15 -14.91 16.51
CA SER A 255 5.38 -14.25 16.97
C SER A 255 6.35 -13.84 15.85
N GLN A 256 5.88 -13.72 14.60
CA GLN A 256 6.68 -13.14 13.51
C GLN A 256 6.86 -11.63 13.65
N THR A 257 5.93 -10.96 14.32
CA THR A 257 6.02 -9.53 14.64
C THR A 257 5.89 -9.36 16.15
N GLU A 258 6.95 -8.88 16.78
CA GLU A 258 7.05 -8.76 18.23
C GLU A 258 7.26 -7.31 18.65
N GLY A 259 6.65 -6.94 19.77
CA GLY A 259 6.87 -5.67 20.45
C GLY A 259 8.25 -5.58 21.10
N GLU A 260 8.49 -4.51 21.85
CA GLU A 260 9.67 -4.43 22.71
C GLU A 260 9.55 -5.41 23.88
N GLY A 261 10.69 -6.00 24.26
CA GLY A 261 10.77 -6.92 25.39
C GLY A 261 10.83 -6.19 26.72
N VAL A 262 10.18 -6.75 27.75
CA VAL A 262 10.25 -6.26 29.13
C VAL A 262 10.92 -7.31 30.01
N SER A 263 11.92 -6.89 30.78
CA SER A 263 12.78 -7.79 31.55
C SER A 263 12.59 -7.69 33.06
N ILE A 264 12.77 -8.81 33.75
CA ILE A 264 12.93 -8.89 35.20
C ILE A 264 14.08 -9.84 35.55
N ASP A 265 14.92 -9.43 36.49
CA ASP A 265 16.04 -10.22 37.00
C ASP A 265 15.75 -10.73 38.41
N LEU A 266 15.90 -12.03 38.64
CA LEU A 266 15.72 -12.63 39.97
C LEU A 266 16.51 -13.91 40.17
N TYR A 267 16.82 -14.20 41.44
CA TYR A 267 17.43 -15.46 41.85
C TYR A 267 16.34 -16.48 42.13
N THR A 268 16.50 -17.71 41.63
CA THR A 268 15.74 -18.86 42.13
C THR A 268 16.04 -19.08 43.61
N SER A 269 15.09 -19.66 44.33
CA SER A 269 15.28 -20.03 45.73
C SER A 269 16.46 -21.00 45.86
N LYS A 270 17.22 -20.87 46.95
CA LYS A 270 18.31 -21.81 47.25
C LYS A 270 17.74 -23.15 47.66
N SER A 271 18.44 -24.23 47.30
CA SER A 271 18.04 -25.54 47.79
C SER A 271 18.34 -25.66 49.29
N PRO A 272 17.38 -26.10 50.12
CA PRO A 272 17.56 -26.21 51.58
C PRO A 272 18.50 -27.36 51.99
N PHE A 273 18.96 -28.18 51.04
CA PHE A 273 19.84 -29.32 51.27
C PHE A 273 21.32 -29.04 50.93
N LEU A 274 21.69 -27.78 50.70
CA LEU A 274 23.08 -27.31 50.47
C LEU A 274 23.43 -26.11 51.36
#